data_AF-A0A7W0ZK05-F1
#
_entry.id   AF-A0A7W0ZK05-F1
#
_cell.length_a   1.000
_cell.length_b   1.000
_cell.length_c   1.000
_cell.angle_alpha   90.00
_cell.angle_beta   90.00
_cell.angle_gamma   90.00
#
_symmetry.space_group_name_H-M   'P 1'
#
loop_
_entity.id
_entity.type
_entity.pdbx_description
1 polymer ?
#
loop_
_entity_poly.entity_id
_entity_poly.type
_entity_poly.pdbx_seq_one_letter_code
_entity_poly.pdbx_strand_id
1 'polypeptide(L)'
;MEKQSLPRPPIELLDLATGYQKSKTLFALIEFALPTLLAQKPLSLAEIAPLLRVHPVAADRFLNACVALNLLERVDGVFRNTWLSERFLVKGGPAYLGDQFMNYDQTSYPLWTSLTRKIQEWQPG
;
A
#
# COMPACT_ATOMS: atom_id res chain seq x y z
N MET A 1 -31.66 -18.57 -26.22
CA MET A 1 -31.48 -17.38 -25.37
C MET A 1 -29.98 -17.09 -25.35
N GLU A 2 -29.52 -16.14 -26.17
CA GLU A 2 -28.11 -15.74 -26.19
C GLU A 2 -27.75 -15.09 -24.86
N LYS A 3 -26.74 -15.64 -24.18
CA LYS A 3 -26.11 -14.99 -23.03
C LYS A 3 -25.39 -13.75 -23.57
N GLN A 4 -26.01 -12.58 -23.43
CA GLN A 4 -25.30 -11.30 -23.61
C GLN A 4 -24.12 -11.27 -22.64
N SER A 5 -22.91 -11.46 -23.16
CA SER A 5 -21.70 -11.27 -22.37
C SER A 5 -21.56 -9.78 -22.07
N LEU A 6 -21.57 -9.41 -20.80
CA LEU A 6 -21.28 -8.04 -20.39
C LEU A 6 -19.89 -7.65 -20.94
N PRO A 7 -19.72 -6.42 -21.45
CA PRO A 7 -18.42 -5.95 -21.90
C PRO A 7 -17.44 -6.00 -20.72
N ARG A 8 -16.21 -6.45 -20.97
CA ARG A 8 -15.16 -6.41 -19.95
C ARG A 8 -14.94 -4.93 -19.56
N PRO A 9 -14.98 -4.58 -18.27
CA PRO A 9 -14.71 -3.19 -17.86
C PRO A 9 -13.31 -2.75 -18.32
N PRO A 10 -13.12 -1.50 -18.77
CA PRO A 10 -11.80 -0.99 -19.13
C PRO A 10 -10.84 -1.02 -17.94
N ILE A 11 -9.66 -1.60 -18.13
CA ILE A 11 -8.69 -1.76 -17.04
C ILE A 11 -8.19 -0.41 -16.53
N GLU A 12 -8.12 0.59 -17.40
CA GLU A 12 -7.68 1.94 -17.09
C GLU A 12 -8.63 2.64 -16.10
N LEU A 13 -9.95 2.43 -16.26
CA LEU A 13 -10.95 2.97 -15.33
C LEU A 13 -10.94 2.22 -14.01
N LEU A 14 -10.74 0.91 -14.02
CA LEU A 14 -10.61 0.12 -12.79
C LEU A 14 -9.35 0.52 -12.01
N ASP A 15 -8.23 0.76 -12.69
CA ASP A 15 -6.99 1.21 -12.08
C ASP A 15 -7.13 2.60 -11.43
N LEU A 16 -7.81 3.54 -12.10
CA LEU A 16 -8.14 4.83 -11.51
C LEU A 16 -9.07 4.70 -10.30
N ALA A 17 -10.14 3.90 -10.43
CA ALA A 17 -11.12 3.72 -9.37
C ALA A 17 -10.55 3.02 -8.13
N THR A 18 -9.52 2.18 -8.29
CA THR A 18 -8.90 1.39 -7.22
C THR A 18 -7.52 1.91 -6.79
N GLY A 19 -7.02 3.00 -7.38
CA GLY A 19 -5.71 3.57 -7.05
C GLY A 19 -5.55 3.88 -5.56
N TYR A 20 -6.63 4.28 -4.89
CA TYR A 20 -6.65 4.52 -3.45
C TYR A 20 -6.29 3.29 -2.62
N GLN A 21 -6.65 2.08 -3.08
CA GLN A 21 -6.31 0.82 -2.40
C GLN A 21 -4.80 0.61 -2.42
N LYS A 22 -4.16 0.84 -3.58
CA LYS A 22 -2.71 0.75 -3.76
C LYS A 22 -1.98 1.72 -2.83
N SER A 23 -2.45 2.97 -2.75
CA SER A 23 -1.90 3.98 -1.84
C SER A 23 -2.05 3.59 -0.36
N LYS A 24 -3.22 3.13 0.07
CA LYS A 24 -3.43 2.70 1.47
C LYS A 24 -2.64 1.46 1.84
N THR A 25 -2.38 0.55 0.89
CA THR A 25 -1.47 -0.59 1.13
C THR A 25 -0.03 -0.12 1.38
N LEU A 26 0.47 0.84 0.59
CA LEU A 26 1.78 1.46 0.82
C LEU A 26 1.86 2.14 2.19
N PHE A 27 0.85 2.93 2.55
CA PHE A 27 0.86 3.65 3.83
C PHE A 27 0.80 2.69 5.02
N ALA A 28 -0.04 1.65 4.96
CA ALA A 28 -0.07 0.61 5.99
C ALA A 28 1.27 -0.11 6.14
N LEU A 29 1.98 -0.38 5.03
CA LEU A 29 3.33 -0.98 5.06
C LEU A 29 4.34 -0.13 5.84
N ILE A 30 4.28 1.18 5.67
CA ILE A 30 5.14 2.16 6.34
C ILE A 30 4.73 2.32 7.81
N GLU A 31 3.43 2.41 8.09
CA GLU A 31 2.89 2.54 9.45
C GLU A 31 3.25 1.32 10.32
N PHE A 32 3.22 0.12 9.75
CA PHE A 32 3.71 -1.10 10.39
C PHE A 32 5.24 -1.15 10.58
N ALA A 33 5.97 -0.17 10.04
CA ALA A 33 7.44 -0.15 9.98
C ALA A 33 8.07 -1.42 9.38
N LEU A 34 7.30 -2.18 8.59
CA LEU A 34 7.71 -3.50 8.10
C LEU A 34 8.97 -3.45 7.22
N PRO A 35 9.16 -2.47 6.32
CA PRO A 35 10.41 -2.39 5.56
C PRO A 35 11.65 -2.27 6.45
N THR A 36 11.54 -1.58 7.58
CA THR A 36 12.65 -1.43 8.55
C THR A 36 12.94 -2.74 9.30
N LEU A 37 11.92 -3.57 9.55
CA LEU A 37 12.11 -4.91 10.10
C LEU A 37 12.78 -5.83 9.08
N LEU A 38 12.32 -5.80 7.83
CA LEU A 38 12.82 -6.66 6.75
C LEU A 38 14.23 -6.30 6.27
N ALA A 39 14.67 -5.04 6.47
CA ALA A 39 16.04 -4.61 6.20
C ALA A 39 17.07 -5.32 7.10
N GLN A 40 16.66 -5.81 8.28
CA GLN A 40 17.55 -6.56 9.17
C GLN A 40 17.74 -8.01 8.68
N LYS A 41 16.65 -8.64 8.26
CA LYS A 41 16.62 -9.97 7.64
C LYS A 41 15.27 -10.25 6.98
N PRO A 42 15.21 -11.12 5.95
CA PRO A 42 13.94 -11.66 5.47
C PRO A 42 13.18 -12.40 6.59
N LEU A 43 11.84 -12.33 6.56
CA LEU A 43 10.98 -12.93 7.59
C LEU A 43 9.85 -13.75 6.95
N SER A 44 9.49 -14.86 7.58
CA SER A 44 8.30 -15.64 7.22
C SER A 44 7.00 -14.99 7.67
N LEU A 45 5.85 -15.41 7.11
CA LEU A 45 4.52 -14.99 7.59
C LEU A 45 4.35 -15.23 9.11
N ALA A 46 4.85 -16.37 9.59
CA ALA A 46 4.74 -16.77 10.99
C ALA A 46 5.54 -15.86 11.94
N GLU A 47 6.62 -15.24 11.44
CA GLU A 47 7.38 -14.22 12.17
C GLU A 47 6.74 -12.84 12.04
N ILE A 48 6.23 -12.46 10.87
CA ILE A 48 5.67 -11.13 10.62
C ILE A 48 4.34 -10.91 11.35
N ALA A 49 3.40 -11.86 11.28
CA ALA A 49 2.08 -11.71 11.89
C ALA A 49 2.11 -11.30 13.37
N PRO A 50 2.89 -11.95 14.26
CA PRO A 50 2.99 -11.53 15.65
C PRO A 50 3.70 -10.18 15.84
N LEU A 51 4.72 -9.85 15.02
CA LEU A 51 5.39 -8.55 15.08
C LEU A 51 4.42 -7.40 14.76
N LEU A 52 3.53 -7.61 13.79
CA LEU A 52 2.51 -6.66 13.40
C LEU A 52 1.24 -6.71 14.27
N ARG A 53 1.15 -7.67 15.21
CA ARG A 53 -0.02 -7.90 16.07
C ARG A 53 -1.33 -8.08 15.29
N VAL A 54 -1.26 -8.78 14.16
CA VAL A 54 -2.42 -9.05 13.28
C VAL A 54 -2.64 -10.55 13.11
N HIS A 55 -3.88 -10.91 12.81
CA HIS A 55 -4.24 -12.30 12.53
C HIS A 55 -3.48 -12.83 11.29
N PRO A 56 -2.98 -14.08 11.29
CA PRO A 56 -2.16 -14.61 10.19
C PRO A 56 -2.82 -14.51 8.80
N VAL A 57 -4.13 -14.75 8.70
CA VAL A 57 -4.88 -14.62 7.44
C VAL A 57 -4.91 -13.17 6.93
N ALA A 58 -5.02 -12.20 7.83
CA ALA A 58 -5.00 -10.79 7.46
C ALA A 58 -3.59 -10.36 7.04
N ALA A 59 -2.57 -10.80 7.78
CA ALA A 59 -1.16 -10.57 7.44
C ALA A 59 -0.82 -11.16 6.06
N ASP A 60 -1.22 -12.40 5.76
CA ASP A 60 -0.94 -13.03 4.47
C ASP A 60 -1.57 -12.26 3.30
N ARG A 61 -2.84 -11.84 3.43
CA ARG A 61 -3.50 -11.01 2.41
C ARG A 61 -2.79 -9.67 2.20
N PHE A 62 -2.43 -9.00 3.29
CA PHE A 62 -1.71 -7.73 3.23
C PHE A 62 -0.33 -7.89 2.58
N LEU A 63 0.45 -8.89 2.98
CA LEU A 63 1.78 -9.15 2.43
C LEU A 63 1.71 -9.54 0.95
N ASN A 64 0.74 -10.36 0.55
CA ASN A 64 0.53 -10.70 -0.86
C ASN A 64 0.11 -9.47 -1.68
N ALA A 65 -0.67 -8.53 -1.12
CA ALA A 65 -0.95 -7.26 -1.76
C ALA A 65 0.34 -6.42 -1.94
N CYS A 66 1.20 -6.34 -0.91
CA CYS A 66 2.50 -5.68 -1.02
C CYS A 66 3.41 -6.32 -2.08
N VAL A 67 3.37 -7.65 -2.24
CA VAL A 67 4.09 -8.35 -3.30
C VAL A 67 3.53 -8.00 -4.68
N ALA A 68 2.20 -8.02 -4.85
CA ALA A 68 1.54 -7.66 -6.11
C ALA A 68 1.81 -6.21 -6.52
N LEU A 69 2.05 -5.31 -5.56
CA LEU A 69 2.42 -3.90 -5.78
C LEU A 69 3.92 -3.68 -5.94
N ASN A 70 4.73 -4.75 -5.97
CA ASN A 70 6.19 -4.68 -6.07
C ASN A 70 6.85 -3.86 -4.94
N LEU A 71 6.25 -3.89 -3.75
CA LEU A 71 6.81 -3.32 -2.52
C LEU A 71 7.63 -4.37 -1.77
N LEU A 72 7.20 -5.63 -1.79
CA LEU A 72 7.91 -6.75 -1.19
C LEU A 72 8.12 -7.85 -2.24
N GLU A 73 9.06 -8.74 -1.97
CA GLU A 73 9.21 -10.00 -2.69
C GLU A 73 8.98 -11.16 -1.74
N ARG A 74 8.40 -12.25 -2.24
CA ARG A 74 8.28 -13.50 -1.52
C ARG A 74 9.12 -14.56 -2.22
N VAL A 75 10.13 -15.08 -1.55
CA VAL A 75 11.03 -16.11 -2.08
C VAL A 75 11.21 -17.18 -1.02
N ASP A 76 11.06 -18.45 -1.40
CA ASP A 76 11.21 -19.60 -0.51
C ASP A 76 10.40 -19.49 0.80
N GLY A 77 9.20 -18.89 0.72
CA GLY A 77 8.28 -18.75 1.85
C GLY A 77 8.59 -17.58 2.80
N VAL A 78 9.67 -16.82 2.57
CA VAL A 78 10.00 -15.60 3.32
C VAL A 78 9.77 -14.34 2.49
N PHE A 79 9.49 -13.24 3.18
CA PHE A 79 9.31 -11.92 2.60
C PHE A 79 10.57 -11.07 2.79
N ARG A 80 10.90 -10.27 1.78
CA ARG A 80 11.99 -9.28 1.80
C ARG A 80 11.56 -8.00 1.09
N ASN A 81 12.28 -6.92 1.34
CA ASN A 81 12.08 -5.68 0.58
C ASN A 81 12.46 -5.86 -0.89
N THR A 82 11.71 -5.24 -1.81
CA THR A 82 12.25 -4.92 -3.13
C THR A 82 13.32 -3.83 -3.00
N TRP A 83 14.11 -3.61 -4.05
CA TRP A 83 15.06 -2.48 -4.10
C TRP A 83 14.40 -1.13 -3.77
N LEU A 84 13.17 -0.91 -4.25
CA LEU A 84 12.41 0.32 -3.98
C LEU A 84 12.15 0.48 -2.48
N SER A 85 11.59 -0.54 -1.83
CA SER A 85 11.28 -0.46 -0.39
C SER A 85 12.54 -0.38 0.47
N GLU A 86 13.59 -1.10 0.10
CA GLU A 86 14.87 -1.06 0.80
C GLU A 86 15.50 0.35 0.75
N ARG A 87 15.47 0.98 -0.42
CA ARG A 87 16.12 2.27 -0.63
C ARG A 87 15.35 3.44 -0.02
N PHE A 88 14.01 3.42 -0.10
CA PHE A 88 13.17 4.58 0.16
C PHE A 88 12.22 4.44 1.35
N LEU A 89 11.99 3.22 1.88
CA LEU A 89 11.02 2.99 2.96
C LEU A 89 11.65 2.47 4.27
N VAL A 90 12.96 2.22 4.29
CA VAL A 90 13.70 1.89 5.52
C VAL A 90 13.96 3.16 6.34
N LYS A 91 13.42 3.20 7.55
CA LYS A 91 13.51 4.38 8.42
C LYS A 91 14.96 4.64 8.84
N GLY A 92 15.36 5.91 8.79
CA GLY A 92 16.74 6.34 9.05
C GLY A 92 17.67 6.30 7.83
N GLY A 93 17.21 5.77 6.69
CA GLY A 93 17.94 5.83 5.44
C GLY A 93 18.00 7.26 4.84
N PRO A 94 19.05 7.61 4.09
CA PRO A 94 19.26 8.98 3.58
C PRO A 94 18.28 9.41 2.49
N ALA A 95 17.47 8.48 1.95
CA ALA A 95 16.40 8.78 0.99
C ALA A 95 15.04 8.31 1.50
N TYR A 96 14.87 8.19 2.82
CA TYR A 96 13.63 7.74 3.42
C TYR A 96 12.47 8.70 3.09
N LEU A 97 11.43 8.17 2.44
CA LEU A 97 10.22 8.90 2.04
C LEU A 97 9.02 8.62 2.97
N GLY A 98 9.17 7.72 3.94
CA GLY A 98 8.02 7.26 4.72
C GLY A 98 7.32 8.37 5.50
N ASP A 99 8.05 9.35 6.05
CA ASP A 99 7.41 10.49 6.76
C ASP A 99 6.60 11.37 5.79
N GLN A 100 7.08 11.59 4.56
CA GLN A 100 6.33 12.31 3.55
C GLN A 100 5.06 11.54 3.15
N PHE A 101 5.14 10.23 2.99
CA PHE A 101 3.99 9.40 2.64
C PHE A 101 2.97 9.29 3.78
N MET A 102 3.42 9.22 5.03
CA MET A 102 2.53 9.31 6.20
C MET A 102 1.85 10.68 6.28
N ASN A 103 2.55 11.77 5.95
CA ASN A 103 1.93 13.08 5.83
C ASN A 103 0.86 13.10 4.74
N TYR A 104 1.08 12.45 3.59
CA TYR A 104 0.03 12.33 2.57
C TYR A 104 -1.21 11.58 3.08
N ASP A 105 -1.03 10.47 3.82
CA ASP A 105 -2.15 9.71 4.38
C ASP A 105 -2.95 10.50 5.43
N GLN A 106 -2.25 11.24 6.29
CA GLN A 106 -2.86 11.94 7.42
C GLN A 106 -3.44 13.31 7.04
N THR A 107 -2.87 13.99 6.04
CA THR A 107 -3.24 15.37 5.71
C THR A 107 -3.91 15.50 4.35
N SER A 108 -3.31 14.96 3.29
CA SER A 108 -3.80 15.15 1.92
C SER A 108 -4.98 14.23 1.61
N TYR A 109 -4.85 12.93 1.91
CA TYR A 109 -5.84 11.91 1.58
C TYR A 109 -7.26 12.24 2.10
N PRO A 110 -7.48 12.74 3.34
CA PRO A 110 -8.81 13.16 3.81
C PRO A 110 -9.41 14.33 3.02
N LEU A 111 -8.60 15.17 2.38
CA LEU A 111 -9.11 16.24 1.52
C LEU A 111 -9.69 15.66 0.23
N TRP A 112 -9.11 14.58 -0.29
CA TRP A 112 -9.59 13.88 -1.49
C TRP A 112 -10.92 13.17 -1.25
N THR A 113 -11.19 12.68 -0.03
CA THR A 113 -12.49 12.06 0.31
C THR A 113 -13.66 13.06 0.33
N SER A 114 -13.35 14.36 0.39
CA SER A 114 -14.33 15.45 0.36
C SER A 114 -14.22 16.32 -0.89
N LEU A 115 -13.51 15.86 -1.93
CA LEU A 115 -13.18 16.66 -3.12
C LEU A 115 -14.42 17.25 -3.79
N THR A 116 -15.47 16.46 -4.03
CA THR A 116 -16.69 16.94 -4.70
C THR A 116 -17.31 18.12 -3.97
N ARG A 117 -17.44 18.03 -2.63
CA ARG A 117 -17.95 19.11 -1.79
C ARG A 117 -17.06 20.35 -1.91
N LYS A 118 -15.74 20.18 -1.82
CA LYS A 118 -14.78 21.29 -1.92
C LYS A 118 -14.83 22.02 -3.25
N ILE A 119 -15.04 21.30 -4.35
CA ILE A 119 -15.21 21.91 -5.67
C ILE A 119 -16.51 22.72 -5.73
N GLN A 120 -17.60 22.19 -5.16
CA GLN A 120 -18.89 22.88 -5.12
C GLN A 120 -18.86 24.15 -4.26
N GLU A 121 -18.16 24.10 -3.13
CA GLU A 121 -18.03 25.21 -2.17
C GLU A 121 -16.92 26.20 -2.55
N TRP A 122 -16.11 25.89 -3.57
CA TRP A 122 -14.99 26.73 -3.96
C TRP A 122 -15.47 28.08 -4.49
N GLN A 123 -14.86 29.16 -4.00
CA GLN A 123 -15.06 30.52 -4.49
C GLN A 123 -13.72 31.14 -4.90
N PRO A 124 -13.68 31.96 -5.97
CA PRO A 124 -12.51 32.77 -6.26
C PRO A 124 -12.31 33.80 -5.14
N GLY A 125 -11.04 34.05 -4.80
CA GLY A 125 -10.65 35.08 -3.85
C GLY A 125 -10.88 36.50 -4.37
#